data_AF-A0A522QPB6-F1
#
_entry.id   AF-A0A522QPB6-F1
#
_cell.length_a   1.000
_cell.length_b   1.000
_cell.length_c   1.000
_cell.angle_alpha   90.00
_cell.angle_beta   90.00
_cell.angle_gamma   90.00
#
_symmetry.space_group_name_H-M   'P 1'
#
loop_
_entity.id
_entity.type
_entity.pdbx_description
1 polymer ?
#
loop_
_entity_poly.entity_id
_entity_poly.type
_entity_poly.pdbx_seq_one_letter_code
_entity_poly.pdbx_strand_id
1 'polypeptide(L)'
;MHYFADGLGSAHLADRLGHYAHLFICTAIVGVVIVGLYPLPGALALTVPLLLLVTVLGSWLLMRQHDRRLCEQCAATIPLNPGAQAEAYQRRFWVAHAAMEPRYLLPYLAVLIGSNFETSQAGRIAWALIQCTMIYLIVSHATHRRLQPWCPRCQGGDGRDDRDDVAPPPPPVDRRLLV
;
A
#
# COMPACT_ATOMS: atom_id res chain seq x y z
N MET A 1 6.50 2.39 38.97
CA MET A 1 7.29 2.80 37.78
C MET A 1 7.45 1.68 36.73
N HIS A 2 6.56 0.67 36.66
CA HIS A 2 6.61 -0.39 35.64
C HIS A 2 5.67 -0.16 34.43
N TYR A 3 4.71 0.77 34.51
CA TYR A 3 3.72 1.01 33.44
C TYR A 3 4.24 1.80 32.22
N PHE A 4 5.41 2.43 32.29
CA PHE A 4 5.97 3.23 31.18
C PHE A 4 6.88 2.44 30.23
N ALA A 5 7.47 1.32 30.68
CA ALA A 5 8.38 0.52 29.84
C ALA A 5 7.62 -0.35 28.82
N ASP A 6 6.47 -0.89 29.21
CA ASP A 6 5.64 -1.74 28.33
C ASP A 6 5.01 -0.95 27.17
N GLY A 7 4.74 0.34 27.38
CA GLY A 7 4.17 1.24 26.37
C GLY A 7 5.14 1.59 25.24
N LEU A 8 6.43 1.75 25.54
CA LEU A 8 7.45 2.08 24.53
C LEU A 8 7.79 0.86 23.66
N GLY A 9 7.87 -0.34 24.24
CA GLY A 9 8.12 -1.57 23.50
C GLY A 9 6.98 -1.95 22.56
N SER A 10 5.74 -1.85 23.04
CA SER A 10 4.55 -2.15 22.23
C SER A 10 4.35 -1.17 21.07
N ALA A 11 4.63 0.13 21.26
CA ALA A 11 4.56 1.13 20.20
C ALA A 11 5.60 0.87 19.08
N HIS A 12 6.86 0.61 19.44
CA HIS A 12 7.90 0.29 18.46
C HIS A 12 7.64 -1.01 17.70
N LEU A 13 7.11 -2.03 18.36
CA LEU A 13 6.73 -3.29 17.71
C LEU A 13 5.57 -3.08 16.73
N ALA A 14 4.53 -2.34 17.14
CA ALA A 14 3.41 -2.02 16.27
C ALA A 14 3.83 -1.24 15.02
N ASP A 15 4.77 -0.30 15.15
CA ASP A 15 5.29 0.46 14.01
C ASP A 15 6.10 -0.43 13.05
N ARG A 16 6.97 -1.30 13.56
CA ARG A 16 7.71 -2.27 12.73
C ARG A 16 6.77 -3.24 12.03
N LEU A 17 5.79 -3.80 12.74
CA LEU A 17 4.81 -4.72 12.16
C LEU A 17 3.93 -4.02 11.11
N GLY A 18 3.54 -2.76 11.36
CA GLY A 18 2.81 -1.91 10.43
C GLY A 18 3.58 -1.66 9.13
N HIS A 19 4.88 -1.40 9.22
CA HIS A 19 5.75 -1.21 8.05
C HIS A 19 5.76 -2.44 7.12
N TYR A 20 5.90 -3.63 7.70
CA TYR A 20 5.92 -4.90 6.94
C TYR A 20 4.54 -5.51 6.68
N ALA A 21 3.46 -4.87 7.15
CA ALA A 21 2.11 -5.43 7.08
C ALA A 21 1.69 -5.79 5.65
N HIS A 22 2.02 -4.97 4.66
CA HIS A 22 1.71 -5.27 3.27
C HIS A 22 2.41 -6.54 2.75
N LEU A 23 3.65 -6.81 3.21
CA LEU A 23 4.36 -8.05 2.87
C LEU A 23 3.73 -9.25 3.55
N PHE A 24 3.30 -9.13 4.82
CA PHE A 24 2.57 -10.20 5.51
C PHE A 24 1.25 -10.52 4.80
N ILE A 25 0.51 -9.52 4.33
CA ILE A 25 -0.71 -9.77 3.55
C ILE A 25 -0.36 -10.48 2.23
N CYS A 26 0.62 -9.99 1.46
CA CYS A 26 1.00 -10.59 0.19
C CYS A 26 1.47 -12.04 0.35
N THR A 27 2.32 -12.32 1.35
CA THR A 27 2.80 -13.68 1.65
C THR A 27 1.67 -14.59 2.12
N ALA A 28 0.74 -14.09 2.94
CA ALA A 28 -0.43 -14.84 3.34
C ALA A 28 -1.34 -15.17 2.14
N ILE A 29 -1.55 -14.25 1.20
CA ILE A 29 -2.30 -14.51 -0.04
C ILE A 29 -1.62 -15.59 -0.89
N VAL A 30 -0.29 -15.53 -1.04
CA VAL A 30 0.47 -16.60 -1.72
C VAL A 30 0.24 -17.94 -1.01
N GLY A 31 0.28 -17.96 0.33
CA GLY A 31 -0.07 -19.14 1.13
C GLY A 31 -1.48 -19.65 0.86
N VAL A 32 -2.48 -18.76 0.80
CA VAL A 32 -3.87 -19.12 0.46
C VAL A 32 -3.96 -19.75 -0.92
N VAL A 33 -3.29 -19.17 -1.92
CA VAL A 33 -3.26 -19.71 -3.29
C VAL A 33 -2.63 -21.11 -3.31
N ILE A 34 -1.49 -21.29 -2.64
CA ILE A 34 -0.82 -22.59 -2.54
C ILE A 34 -1.74 -23.62 -1.89
N VAL A 35 -2.36 -23.30 -0.75
CA VAL A 35 -3.26 -24.23 -0.04
C VAL A 35 -4.53 -24.53 -0.84
N GLY A 36 -5.05 -23.57 -1.61
CA GLY A 36 -6.21 -23.79 -2.49
C GLY A 36 -5.90 -24.70 -3.68
N LEU A 37 -4.68 -24.63 -4.22
CA LEU A 37 -4.22 -25.51 -5.29
C LEU A 37 -3.82 -26.90 -4.76
N TYR A 38 -3.24 -26.95 -3.56
CA TYR A 38 -2.75 -28.16 -2.89
C TYR A 38 -3.43 -28.32 -1.52
N PRO A 39 -4.66 -28.87 -1.49
CA PRO A 39 -5.43 -28.98 -0.25
C PRO A 39 -4.71 -29.86 0.77
N LEU A 40 -4.64 -29.38 2.02
CA LEU A 40 -3.99 -30.07 3.12
C LEU A 40 -4.93 -31.13 3.72
N PRO A 41 -4.41 -32.28 4.17
CA PRO A 41 -5.22 -33.32 4.82
C PRO A 41 -5.51 -33.03 6.31
N GLY A 42 -6.59 -33.60 6.84
CA GLY A 42 -6.89 -33.64 8.28
C GLY A 42 -7.12 -32.27 8.92
N ALA A 43 -6.62 -32.08 10.15
CA ALA A 43 -6.81 -30.83 10.91
C ALA A 43 -6.12 -29.61 10.27
N LEU A 44 -5.10 -29.83 9.42
CA LEU A 44 -4.41 -28.76 8.68
C LEU A 44 -5.31 -28.11 7.63
N ALA A 45 -6.31 -28.84 7.12
CA ALA A 45 -7.29 -28.33 6.16
C ALA A 45 -8.08 -27.13 6.69
N LEU A 46 -8.28 -27.05 8.00
CA LEU A 46 -9.00 -25.95 8.65
C LEU A 46 -8.06 -24.95 9.32
N THR A 47 -7.07 -25.44 10.06
CA THR A 47 -6.20 -24.59 10.89
C THR A 47 -5.32 -23.67 10.04
N VAL A 48 -4.78 -24.15 8.91
CA VAL A 48 -3.91 -23.33 8.06
C VAL A 48 -4.69 -22.22 7.35
N PRO A 49 -5.83 -22.47 6.66
CA PRO A 49 -6.63 -21.38 6.09
C PRO A 49 -7.12 -20.39 7.14
N LEU A 50 -7.53 -20.85 8.32
CA LEU A 50 -7.96 -19.97 9.41
C LEU A 50 -6.81 -19.07 9.88
N LEU A 51 -5.62 -19.61 10.08
CA LEU A 51 -4.43 -18.84 10.45
C LEU A 51 -4.07 -17.81 9.39
N LEU A 52 -4.11 -18.18 8.10
CA LEU A 52 -3.85 -17.28 6.99
C LEU A 52 -4.88 -16.16 6.92
N LEU A 53 -6.17 -16.47 7.12
CA LEU A 53 -7.25 -15.48 7.18
C LEU A 53 -7.02 -14.48 8.33
N VAL A 54 -6.73 -14.98 9.52
CA VAL A 54 -6.41 -14.12 10.68
C VAL A 54 -5.18 -13.25 10.40
N THR A 55 -4.17 -13.80 9.72
CA THR A 55 -2.96 -13.06 9.33
C THR A 55 -3.28 -11.94 8.34
N VAL A 56 -4.12 -12.20 7.33
CA VAL A 56 -4.56 -11.19 6.36
C VAL A 56 -5.34 -10.07 7.06
N LEU A 57 -6.34 -10.41 7.88
CA LEU A 57 -7.18 -9.43 8.56
C LEU A 57 -6.40 -8.62 9.60
N GLY A 58 -5.57 -9.29 10.40
CA GLY A 58 -4.72 -8.65 11.40
C GLY A 58 -3.70 -7.71 10.76
N SER A 59 -3.01 -8.16 9.70
CA SER A 59 -2.07 -7.32 8.96
C SER A 59 -2.76 -6.16 8.24
N TRP A 60 -3.97 -6.36 7.71
CA TRP A 60 -4.75 -5.27 7.12
C TRP A 60 -5.11 -4.20 8.15
N LEU A 61 -5.54 -4.59 9.36
CA LEU A 61 -5.82 -3.65 10.45
C LEU A 61 -4.55 -2.91 10.87
N LEU A 62 -3.43 -3.61 11.05
CA LEU A 62 -2.13 -3.01 11.38
C LEU A 62 -1.70 -2.01 10.31
N MET A 63 -1.83 -2.36 9.03
CA MET A 63 -1.54 -1.46 7.91
C MET A 63 -2.41 -0.19 7.99
N ARG A 64 -3.72 -0.33 8.25
CA ARG A 64 -4.64 0.83 8.37
C ARG A 64 -4.33 1.73 9.54
N GLN A 65 -3.89 1.17 10.67
CA GLN A 65 -3.47 1.95 11.84
C GLN A 65 -2.14 2.66 11.59
N HIS A 66 -1.20 1.97 10.94
CA HIS A 66 0.11 2.50 10.57
C HIS A 66 0.01 3.63 9.54
N ASP A 67 -0.84 3.49 8.51
CA ASP A 67 -1.05 4.49 7.46
C ASP A 67 -1.51 5.86 7.99
N ARG A 68 -2.04 5.92 9.23
CA ARG A 68 -2.47 7.17 9.88
C ARG A 68 -1.33 7.88 10.61
N ARG A 69 -0.12 7.31 10.64
CA ARG A 69 1.04 7.82 11.39
C ARG A 69 2.21 8.02 10.43
N LEU A 70 3.03 9.03 10.71
CA LEU A 70 4.30 9.22 9.99
C LEU A 70 5.33 8.25 10.58
N CYS A 71 5.83 7.33 9.75
CA CYS A 71 6.90 6.40 10.15
C CYS A 71 8.22 6.80 9.52
N GLU A 72 9.26 6.97 10.33
CA GLU A 72 10.61 7.33 9.88
C GLU A 72 11.19 6.31 8.89
N GLN A 73 10.92 5.02 9.10
CA GLN A 73 11.37 3.97 8.18
C GLN A 73 10.73 4.13 6.81
N CYS A 74 9.42 4.39 6.77
CA CYS A 74 8.71 4.66 5.51
C CYS A 74 9.29 5.91 4.81
N ALA A 75 9.54 6.99 5.56
CA ALA A 75 10.14 8.21 5.02
C ALA A 75 11.56 7.96 4.49
N ALA A 76 12.38 7.20 5.22
CA ALA A 76 13.74 6.82 4.81
C ALA A 76 13.77 5.95 3.55
N THR A 77 12.69 5.20 3.27
CA THR A 77 12.60 4.46 2.00
C THR A 77 12.24 5.34 0.81
N ILE A 78 11.84 6.61 0.96
CA ILE A 78 11.51 7.47 -0.19
C ILE A 78 12.74 7.58 -1.10
N PRO A 79 12.59 7.33 -2.41
CA PRO A 79 13.74 7.34 -3.31
C PRO A 79 14.27 8.77 -3.51
N LEU A 80 15.56 8.89 -3.84
CA LEU A 80 16.23 10.18 -4.09
C LEU A 80 15.58 10.97 -5.25
N ASN A 81 15.05 10.29 -6.25
CA ASN A 81 14.28 10.90 -7.35
C ASN A 81 12.84 10.32 -7.37
N PRO A 82 11.94 10.82 -6.53
CA PRO A 82 10.59 10.30 -6.39
C PRO A 82 9.69 10.68 -7.58
N GLY A 83 9.96 11.79 -8.27
CA GLY A 83 9.24 12.19 -9.48
C GLY A 83 9.42 11.20 -10.63
N ALA A 84 10.67 10.83 -10.96
CA ALA A 84 10.95 9.86 -12.01
C ALA A 84 10.36 8.47 -11.72
N GLN A 85 10.35 8.04 -10.45
CA GLN A 85 9.67 6.78 -10.07
C GLN A 85 8.16 6.89 -10.14
N ALA A 86 7.58 8.04 -9.77
CA ALA A 86 6.15 8.27 -9.89
C ALA A 86 5.69 8.18 -11.36
N GLU A 87 6.48 8.71 -12.30
CA GLU A 87 6.25 8.56 -13.74
C GLU A 87 6.30 7.09 -14.18
N ALA A 88 7.32 6.34 -13.74
CA ALA A 88 7.44 4.92 -14.05
C ALA A 88 6.27 4.07 -13.50
N TYR A 89 5.67 4.49 -12.38
CA TYR A 89 4.60 3.76 -11.69
C TYR A 89 3.18 4.33 -11.91
N GLN A 90 2.96 5.19 -12.91
CA GLN A 90 1.64 5.77 -13.20
C GLN A 90 0.51 4.74 -13.32
N ARG A 91 0.80 3.56 -13.89
CA ARG A 91 -0.19 2.47 -13.99
C ARG A 91 -0.66 1.97 -12.62
N ARG A 92 0.23 1.89 -11.64
CA ARG A 92 -0.12 1.48 -10.27
C ARG A 92 -1.00 2.52 -9.58
N PHE A 93 -0.76 3.80 -9.83
CA PHE A 93 -1.64 4.86 -9.32
C PHE A 93 -3.04 4.77 -9.92
N TRP A 94 -3.13 4.54 -11.23
CA TRP A 94 -4.42 4.33 -11.88
C TRP A 94 -5.20 3.18 -11.25
N VAL A 95 -4.52 2.05 -11.01
CA VAL A 95 -5.10 0.86 -10.38
C VAL A 95 -5.55 1.15 -8.95
N ALA A 96 -4.73 1.84 -8.15
CA ALA A 96 -5.09 2.22 -6.78
C ALA A 96 -6.34 3.13 -6.73
N HIS A 97 -6.47 4.05 -7.69
CA HIS A 97 -7.68 4.87 -7.80
C HIS A 97 -8.89 4.09 -8.32
N ALA A 98 -8.70 3.26 -9.34
CA ALA A 98 -9.77 2.43 -9.89
C ALA A 98 -10.33 1.49 -8.83
N ALA A 99 -9.47 0.92 -7.96
CA ALA A 99 -9.88 0.03 -6.88
C ALA A 99 -10.73 0.72 -5.79
N MET A 100 -10.67 2.04 -5.67
CA MET A 100 -11.48 2.81 -4.72
C MET A 100 -12.78 3.34 -5.33
N GLU A 101 -12.92 3.26 -6.65
CA GLU A 101 -14.09 3.73 -7.37
C GLU A 101 -15.16 2.63 -7.41
N PRO A 102 -16.38 2.86 -6.89
CA PRO A 102 -17.42 1.83 -6.78
C PRO A 102 -17.75 1.11 -8.09
N ARG A 103 -17.70 1.84 -9.22
CA ARG A 103 -17.98 1.30 -10.55
C ARG A 103 -17.04 0.16 -10.97
N TYR A 104 -15.82 0.11 -10.44
CA TYR A 104 -14.85 -0.95 -10.71
C TYR A 104 -14.71 -1.90 -9.51
N LEU A 105 -14.82 -1.38 -8.28
CA LEU A 105 -14.71 -2.17 -7.07
C LEU A 105 -15.80 -3.24 -6.96
N LEU A 106 -17.06 -2.88 -7.21
CA LEU A 106 -18.19 -3.82 -7.11
C LEU A 106 -18.07 -5.02 -8.05
N PRO A 107 -17.86 -4.85 -9.38
CA PRO A 107 -17.68 -6.00 -10.26
C PRO A 107 -16.41 -6.80 -9.92
N TYR A 108 -15.33 -6.13 -9.49
CA TYR A 108 -14.13 -6.83 -9.03
C TYR A 108 -14.40 -7.73 -7.82
N LEU A 109 -15.12 -7.23 -6.80
CA LEU A 109 -15.51 -8.03 -5.63
C LEU A 109 -16.45 -9.18 -6.02
N ALA A 110 -17.37 -8.96 -6.94
CA ALA A 110 -18.26 -10.01 -7.44
C ALA A 110 -17.46 -11.15 -8.11
N VAL A 111 -16.47 -10.82 -8.95
CA VAL A 111 -15.56 -11.81 -9.57
C VAL A 111 -14.71 -12.51 -8.51
N LEU A 112 -14.14 -11.75 -7.57
CA LEU A 112 -13.30 -12.28 -6.50
C LEU A 112 -14.07 -13.28 -5.63
N ILE A 113 -15.27 -12.91 -5.16
CA ILE A 113 -16.14 -13.77 -4.35
C ILE A 113 -16.65 -14.95 -5.18
N GLY A 114 -17.18 -14.68 -6.37
CA GLY A 114 -17.73 -15.68 -7.29
C GLY A 114 -16.73 -16.76 -7.68
N SER A 115 -15.46 -16.40 -7.85
CA SER A 115 -14.39 -17.35 -8.19
C SER A 115 -14.18 -18.45 -7.14
N ASN A 116 -14.58 -18.23 -5.88
CA ASN A 116 -14.44 -19.25 -4.82
C ASN A 116 -15.41 -20.43 -4.98
N PHE A 117 -16.43 -20.29 -5.82
CA PHE A 117 -17.40 -21.36 -6.09
C PHE A 117 -16.99 -22.24 -7.28
N GLU A 118 -15.95 -21.88 -8.02
CA GLU A 118 -15.45 -22.68 -9.13
C GLU A 118 -14.56 -23.83 -8.64
N THR A 119 -15.06 -25.05 -8.79
CA THR A 119 -14.37 -26.26 -8.31
C THR A 119 -13.60 -26.99 -9.40
N SER A 120 -13.83 -26.65 -10.67
CA SER A 120 -13.16 -27.24 -11.81
C SER A 120 -11.64 -26.97 -11.77
N GLN A 121 -10.81 -27.85 -12.36
CA GLN A 121 -9.36 -27.65 -12.36
C GLN A 121 -8.95 -26.35 -13.06
N ALA A 122 -9.55 -26.06 -14.22
CA ALA A 122 -9.36 -24.79 -14.92
C ALA A 122 -9.87 -23.61 -14.06
N GLY A 123 -11.01 -23.78 -13.39
CA GLY A 123 -11.57 -22.82 -12.44
C GLY A 123 -10.62 -22.49 -11.29
N ARG A 124 -9.91 -23.48 -10.73
CA ARG A 124 -8.90 -23.26 -9.68
C ARG A 124 -7.70 -22.45 -10.15
N ILE A 125 -7.26 -22.65 -11.39
CA ILE A 125 -6.19 -21.83 -11.98
C ILE A 125 -6.68 -20.39 -12.16
N ALA A 126 -7.89 -20.22 -12.70
CA ALA A 126 -8.50 -18.90 -12.85
C ALA A 126 -8.68 -18.21 -11.48
N TRP A 127 -9.17 -18.92 -10.47
CA TRP A 127 -9.26 -18.46 -9.09
C TRP A 127 -7.90 -18.02 -8.55
N ALA A 128 -6.84 -18.82 -8.72
CA ALA A 128 -5.50 -18.46 -8.29
C ALA A 128 -4.99 -17.17 -8.94
N LEU A 129 -5.21 -17.01 -10.25
CA LEU A 129 -4.88 -15.79 -10.98
C LEU A 129 -5.65 -14.58 -10.44
N ILE A 130 -6.95 -14.74 -10.20
CA ILE A 130 -7.80 -13.70 -9.60
C ILE A 130 -7.28 -13.32 -8.20
N GLN A 131 -6.91 -14.28 -7.35
CA GLN A 131 -6.33 -13.99 -6.04
C GLN A 131 -4.99 -13.26 -6.14
N CYS A 132 -4.15 -13.61 -7.12
CA CYS A 132 -2.89 -12.90 -7.39
C CYS A 132 -3.11 -11.43 -7.79
N THR A 133 -4.25 -11.08 -8.39
CA THR A 133 -4.56 -9.66 -8.66
C THR A 133 -4.66 -8.84 -7.37
N MET A 134 -5.07 -9.44 -6.25
CA MET A 134 -5.16 -8.76 -4.96
C MET A 134 -3.77 -8.35 -4.45
N ILE A 135 -2.75 -9.18 -4.68
CA ILE A 135 -1.34 -8.84 -4.40
C ILE A 135 -0.95 -7.57 -5.17
N TYR A 136 -1.28 -7.53 -6.46
CA TYR A 136 -0.99 -6.38 -7.30
C TYR A 136 -1.74 -5.12 -6.83
N LEU A 137 -2.99 -5.24 -6.38
CA LEU A 137 -3.74 -4.14 -5.77
C LEU A 137 -3.06 -3.62 -4.49
N ILE A 138 -2.65 -4.52 -3.59
CA ILE A 138 -1.98 -4.17 -2.33
C ILE A 138 -0.66 -3.44 -2.60
N VAL A 139 0.16 -3.98 -3.51
CA VAL A 139 1.44 -3.36 -3.90
C VAL A 139 1.21 -2.02 -4.60
N SER A 140 0.17 -1.91 -5.42
CA SER A 140 -0.19 -0.66 -6.08
C SER A 140 -0.62 0.40 -5.06
N HIS A 141 -1.43 0.04 -4.06
CA HIS A 141 -1.80 0.93 -2.95
C HIS A 141 -0.60 1.32 -2.09
N ALA A 142 0.27 0.38 -1.74
CA ALA A 142 1.49 0.68 -0.97
C ALA A 142 2.41 1.65 -1.74
N THR A 143 2.59 1.42 -3.05
CA THR A 143 3.36 2.32 -3.94
C THR A 143 2.69 3.70 -4.00
N HIS A 144 1.37 3.73 -4.17
CA HIS A 144 0.59 4.97 -4.23
C HIS A 144 0.71 5.78 -2.93
N ARG A 145 0.59 5.16 -1.75
CA ARG A 145 0.75 5.86 -0.47
C ARG A 145 2.15 6.48 -0.33
N ARG A 146 3.20 5.72 -0.69
CA ARG A 146 4.59 6.18 -0.59
C ARG A 146 4.91 7.34 -1.53
N LEU A 147 4.35 7.33 -2.74
CA LEU A 147 4.58 8.35 -3.77
C LEU A 147 3.37 9.27 -3.96
N GLN A 148 2.46 9.32 -2.99
CA GLN A 148 1.22 10.06 -3.07
C GLN A 148 1.44 11.53 -3.43
N PRO A 149 2.48 12.23 -2.91
CA PRO A 149 2.71 13.61 -3.28
C PRO A 149 2.85 13.75 -4.82
N TRP A 150 3.68 12.92 -5.44
CA TRP A 150 3.93 12.98 -6.88
C TRP A 150 2.84 12.35 -7.76
N CYS A 151 1.69 11.95 -7.20
CA CYS A 151 0.59 11.38 -7.96
C CYS A 151 -0.21 12.48 -8.70
N PRO A 152 -0.32 12.44 -10.04
CA PRO A 152 -1.01 13.49 -10.81
C PRO A 152 -2.51 13.66 -10.50
N ARG A 153 -3.15 12.62 -9.93
CA ARG A 153 -4.61 12.55 -9.71
C ARG A 153 -5.02 12.97 -8.30
N CYS A 154 -4.11 12.86 -7.33
CA CYS A 154 -4.28 13.36 -5.97
C CYS A 154 -3.86 14.83 -5.96
N GLN A 155 -4.77 15.75 -6.30
CA GLN A 155 -4.49 17.20 -6.24
C GLN A 155 -3.95 17.58 -4.85
N GLY A 156 -2.78 18.23 -4.79
CA GLY A 156 -2.19 18.75 -3.53
C GLY A 156 -0.98 17.99 -2.97
N GLY A 157 -0.25 17.25 -3.80
CA GLY A 157 0.98 16.55 -3.42
C GLY A 157 2.25 17.17 -4.00
N ASP A 158 2.24 18.45 -4.37
CA ASP A 158 3.28 19.09 -5.16
C ASP A 158 4.66 19.11 -4.47
N GLY A 159 5.39 18.00 -4.55
CA GLY A 159 6.83 18.02 -4.77
C GLY A 159 7.21 18.67 -6.11
N ARG A 160 6.27 19.41 -6.72
CA ARG A 160 6.49 20.39 -7.75
C ARG A 160 6.86 21.66 -7.00
N ASP A 161 8.15 21.91 -6.98
CA ASP A 161 8.67 23.24 -6.82
C ASP A 161 8.27 24.10 -8.04
N ASP A 162 6.98 24.39 -8.20
CA ASP A 162 6.50 25.41 -9.13
C ASP A 162 6.52 26.79 -8.41
N ARG A 163 7.39 26.96 -7.40
CA ARG A 163 7.56 28.21 -6.65
C ARG A 163 9.01 28.71 -6.46
N ASP A 164 10.03 28.07 -7.02
CA ASP A 164 11.40 28.61 -6.98
C ASP A 164 11.78 29.55 -8.14
N ASP A 165 10.82 30.13 -8.86
CA ASP A 165 11.09 31.23 -9.82
C ASP A 165 10.54 32.60 -9.38
N VAL A 166 10.35 32.83 -8.09
CA VAL A 166 10.36 34.22 -7.58
C VAL A 166 11.75 34.53 -7.08
N ALA A 167 12.64 34.87 -8.02
CA ALA A 167 13.87 35.58 -7.66
C ALA A 167 13.49 36.71 -6.69
N PRO A 168 14.18 36.85 -5.52
CA PRO A 168 13.91 37.97 -4.63
C PRO A 168 13.99 39.25 -5.45
N PRO A 169 13.01 40.17 -5.30
CA PRO A 169 13.01 41.40 -6.09
C PRO A 169 14.37 42.07 -5.95
N PRO A 170 14.95 42.60 -7.04
CA PRO A 170 16.24 43.26 -6.97
C PRO A 170 16.19 44.33 -5.87
N PRO A 171 17.29 44.51 -5.10
CA PRO A 171 17.33 45.52 -4.05
C PRO A 171 16.94 46.87 -4.66
N PRO A 172 16.17 47.71 -3.93
CA PRO A 172 15.74 48.99 -4.45
C PRO A 172 16.95 49.80 -4.92
N VAL A 173 16.94 50.21 -6.20
CA VAL A 173 17.99 51.08 -6.75
C VAL A 173 17.86 52.42 -6.04
N ASP A 174 18.81 52.72 -5.15
CA ASP A 174 18.88 54.01 -4.49
C ASP A 174 19.26 55.08 -5.52
N ARG A 175 18.25 55.78 -6.04
CA ARG A 175 18.41 56.90 -6.99
C ARG A 175 19.20 58.07 -6.41
N ARG A 176 19.56 58.07 -5.11
CA ARG A 176 20.37 59.11 -4.48
C ARG A 176 21.87 59.00 -4.76
N LEU A 177 22.34 57.94 -5.41
CA LEU A 177 23.75 57.77 -5.82
C LEU A 177 24.03 58.13 -7.28
N LEU A 178 23.04 58.68 -8.00
CA LEU A 178 23.16 59.09 -9.41
C LEU A 178 23.04 60.62 -9.60
N VAL A 179 23.23 61.41 -8.53
CA VAL A 179 23.30 62.89 -8.58
C VAL A 179 24.64 63.35 -8.04
#